data_AF-A0A0D8IZN4-F1
#
_entry.id   AF-A0A0D8IZN4-F1
#
_cell.length_a   1.000
_cell.length_b   1.000
_cell.length_c   1.000
_cell.angle_alpha   90.00
_cell.angle_beta   90.00
_cell.angle_gamma   90.00
#
_symmetry.space_group_name_H-M   'P 1'
#
loop_
_entity.id
_entity.type
_entity.pdbx_description
1 polymer ?
#
loop_
_entity_poly.entity_id
_entity_poly.type
_entity_poly.pdbx_seq_one_letter_code
_entity_poly.pdbx_strand_id
1 'polypeptide(L)' 'MDSKHLEELTKTIAERNGTTPEAVRREMEAARNSAWDTDDSSARGRQKVLFPAGKPQLSEFLEVIAKEIKKA' A
#
# COMPACT_ATOMS: atom_id res chain seq x y z
N MET A 1 -8.28 -1.78 -7.97
CA MET A 1 -7.88 -3.14 -7.55
C MET A 1 -8.93 -3.62 -6.57
N ASP A 2 -9.68 -4.64 -6.95
CA ASP A 2 -10.70 -5.26 -6.09
C ASP A 2 -10.10 -6.31 -5.13
N SER A 3 -10.89 -6.73 -4.15
CA SER A 3 -10.44 -7.60 -3.05
C SER A 3 -9.82 -8.92 -3.52
N LYS A 4 -10.30 -9.49 -4.64
CA LYS A 4 -9.79 -10.76 -5.17
C LYS A 4 -8.34 -10.62 -5.65
N HIS A 5 -8.04 -9.54 -6.37
CA HIS A 5 -6.68 -9.26 -6.84
C HIS A 5 -5.70 -9.05 -5.69
N LEU A 6 -6.15 -8.41 -4.60
CA LEU A 6 -5.32 -8.24 -3.41
C LEU A 6 -5.03 -9.58 -2.73
N GLU A 7 -6.02 -10.48 -2.64
CA GLU A 7 -5.84 -11.83 -2.10
C GLU A 7 -4.88 -12.69 -2.95
N GLU A 8 -4.96 -12.62 -4.28
CA GLU A 8 -4.03 -13.35 -5.15
C GLU A 8 -2.60 -12.80 -5.05
N LEU A 9 -2.47 -11.48 -4.91
CA LEU A 9 -1.17 -10.83 -4.69
C LEU A 9 -0.54 -11.29 -3.38
N THR A 10 -1.29 -11.28 -2.27
CA THR A 10 -0.75 -11.69 -0.97
C THR A 10 -0.41 -13.17 -0.93
N LYS A 11 -1.20 -14.03 -1.59
CA LYS A 11 -0.86 -15.46 -1.76
C LYS A 11 0.44 -15.67 -2.53
N THR A 12 0.58 -15.01 -3.67
CA THR A 12 1.78 -15.12 -4.51
C THR A 12 3.04 -14.67 -3.76
N ILE A 13 2.94 -13.57 -3.01
CA ILE A 13 4.07 -13.07 -2.20
C ILE A 13 4.37 -14.03 -1.05
N ALA A 14 3.33 -14.55 -0.39
CA ALA A 14 3.48 -15.47 0.72
C ALA A 14 4.21 -16.76 0.31
N GLU A 15 3.80 -17.37 -0.80
CA GLU A 15 4.44 -18.56 -1.37
C GLU A 15 5.93 -18.33 -1.69
N ARG A 16 6.25 -17.19 -2.33
CA ARG A 16 7.63 -16.85 -2.69
C ARG A 16 8.54 -16.62 -1.48
N ASN A 17 7.98 -16.18 -0.36
CA ASN A 17 8.74 -15.82 0.84
C ASN A 17 8.61 -16.86 1.97
N GLY A 18 7.93 -17.98 1.74
CA GLY A 18 7.73 -19.02 2.75
C GLY A 18 6.93 -18.54 3.98
N THR A 19 5.96 -17.65 3.78
CA THR A 19 5.12 -17.06 4.84
C THR A 19 3.63 -17.24 4.54
N THR A 20 2.74 -16.62 5.31
CA THR A 20 1.28 -16.69 5.09
C THR A 20 0.74 -15.42 4.41
N PRO A 21 -0.35 -15.52 3.63
CA PRO A 21 -0.99 -14.36 3.00
C PRO A 21 -1.43 -13.30 4.02
N GLU A 22 -1.85 -13.72 5.22
CA GLU A 22 -2.25 -12.85 6.31
C GLU A 22 -1.06 -12.07 6.88
N ALA A 23 0.10 -12.73 7.02
CA ALA A 23 1.33 -12.08 7.46
C ALA A 23 1.75 -11.01 6.45
N VAL A 24 1.74 -11.34 5.15
CA VAL A 24 2.02 -10.38 4.08
C VAL A 24 1.07 -9.19 4.14
N ARG A 25 -0.24 -9.44 4.29
CA ARG A 25 -1.24 -8.38 4.38
C ARG A 25 -0.97 -7.45 5.57
N ARG A 26 -0.67 -8.01 6.74
CA ARG A 26 -0.35 -7.23 7.95
C ARG A 26 0.87 -6.34 7.76
N GLU A 27 1.94 -6.87 7.17
CA GLU A 27 3.16 -6.10 6.88
C GLU A 27 2.88 -4.96 5.89
N MET A 28 2.09 -5.22 4.85
CA MET A 28 1.67 -4.17 3.91
C MET A 28 0.83 -3.08 4.59
N GLU A 29 -0.08 -3.45 5.49
CA GLU A 29 -0.87 -2.49 6.26
C GLU A 29 0.00 -1.67 7.23
N ALA A 30 0.98 -2.31 7.86
CA ALA A 30 1.95 -1.64 8.72
C ALA A 30 2.80 -0.65 7.93
N ALA A 31 3.29 -1.03 6.74
CA ALA A 31 4.05 -0.16 5.85
C ALA A 31 3.21 1.06 5.40
N ARG A 32 1.95 0.84 5.01
CA ARG A 32 1.01 1.94 4.68
C ARG A 32 0.82 2.87 5.88
N ASN A 33 0.63 2.31 7.08
CA ASN A 33 0.44 3.11 8.28
C ASN A 33 1.68 3.95 8.58
N SER A 34 2.86 3.34 8.58
CA SER A 34 4.12 4.05 8.79
C SER A 34 4.37 5.14 7.75
N ALA A 35 4.01 4.89 6.48
CA ALA A 35 4.12 5.91 5.46
C ALA A 35 3.18 7.09 5.76
N TRP A 36 1.91 6.82 6.08
CA TRP A 36 0.92 7.86 6.39
C TRP A 36 1.28 8.69 7.63
N ASP A 37 1.79 8.03 8.67
CA ASP A 37 2.08 8.64 9.97
C ASP A 37 3.48 9.28 10.03
N THR A 38 4.15 9.46 8.88
CA THR A 38 5.49 10.06 8.76
C THR A 38 5.55 11.50 9.28
N ASP A 39 6.70 11.91 9.82
CA ASP A 39 7.00 13.30 10.21
C ASP A 39 7.61 14.16 9.10
N ASP A 40 7.91 13.57 7.95
CA ASP A 40 8.41 14.30 6.78
C ASP A 40 7.32 15.21 6.19
N SER A 41 7.53 16.52 6.29
CA SER A 41 6.60 17.55 5.80
C SER A 41 6.41 17.54 4.29
N SER A 42 7.44 17.16 3.52
CA SER A 42 7.37 17.03 2.07
C SER A 42 6.55 15.79 1.68
N ALA A 43 6.74 14.69 2.40
CA ALA A 43 5.95 13.48 2.22
C ALA A 43 4.46 13.74 2.54
N ARG A 44 4.17 14.44 3.66
CA ARG A 44 2.80 14.87 4.01
C ARG A 44 2.16 15.73 2.93
N GLY A 45 2.93 16.64 2.31
CA GLY A 45 2.47 17.44 1.18
C GLY A 45 2.02 16.57 0.00
N ARG A 46 2.85 15.59 -0.40
CA ARG A 46 2.51 14.65 -1.46
C ARG A 46 1.33 13.75 -1.12
N GLN A 47 1.22 13.30 0.13
CA GLN A 47 0.10 12.47 0.59
C GLN A 47 -1.25 13.19 0.41
N LYS A 48 -1.32 14.49 0.72
CA LYS A 48 -2.55 15.28 0.52
C LYS A 48 -2.95 15.39 -0.96
N VAL A 49 -1.96 15.44 -1.85
CA VAL A 49 -2.20 15.51 -3.31
C VAL A 49 -2.64 14.15 -3.85
N LEU A 50 -1.95 13.08 -3.44
CA LEU A 50 -2.22 11.73 -3.92
C LEU A 50 -3.47 11.09 -3.30
N PHE A 51 -3.79 11.45 -2.05
CA PHE A 51 -4.88 10.89 -1.26
C PHE A 51 -5.71 12.00 -0.59
N PRO A 52 -6.50 12.77 -1.37
CA PRO A 52 -7.26 13.90 -0.85
C PRO A 52 -8.39 13.51 0.12
N ALA A 53 -8.85 12.26 0.06
CA ALA A 53 -9.90 11.73 0.94
C ALA A 53 -9.38 11.28 2.32
N GLY A 54 -8.08 11.44 2.60
CA GLY A 54 -7.44 10.98 3.83
C GLY A 54 -6.76 9.62 3.69
N LYS A 55 -6.56 8.91 4.81
CA LYS A 55 -5.74 7.68 4.85
C LYS A 55 -6.39 6.59 3.97
N PRO A 56 -5.73 6.15 2.89
CA PRO A 56 -6.33 5.23 1.94
C PRO A 56 -6.46 3.81 2.50
N GLN A 57 -7.35 3.02 1.90
CA GLN A 57 -7.33 1.56 2.06
C GLN A 57 -6.06 0.97 1.42
N LEU A 58 -5.65 -0.24 1.82
CA LEU A 58 -4.42 -0.84 1.28
C LEU A 58 -4.47 -1.00 -0.25
N SER A 59 -5.59 -1.45 -0.81
CA SER A 59 -5.76 -1.62 -2.25
C SER A 59 -5.65 -0.30 -3.02
N GLU A 60 -6.25 0.76 -2.49
CA GLU A 60 -6.18 2.11 -3.07
C GLU A 60 -4.76 2.67 -3.00
N PHE A 61 -4.09 2.50 -1.85
CA PHE A 61 -2.71 2.91 -1.68
C PHE A 61 -1.79 2.27 -2.72
N LEU A 62 -1.85 0.95 -2.87
CA LEU A 62 -1.04 0.22 -3.85
C LEU A 62 -1.33 0.67 -5.28
N GLU A 63 -2.61 0.91 -5.62
CA GLU A 63 -2.98 1.34 -6.97
C GLU A 63 -2.45 2.74 -7.31
N VAL A 64 -2.62 3.71 -6.41
CA VAL A 64 -2.15 5.09 -6.63
C VAL A 64 -0.63 5.14 -6.73
N ILE A 65 0.08 4.46 -5.82
CA ILE A 65 1.55 4.42 -5.85
C ILE A 65 2.06 3.71 -7.11
N ALA A 66 1.44 2.60 -7.52
CA ALA A 66 1.83 1.93 -8.76
C ALA A 66 1.64 2.82 -10.00
N LYS A 67 0.59 3.65 -10.04
CA LYS A 67 0.39 4.65 -11.11
C LYS A 67 1.46 5.74 -11.06
N GLU A 68 1.83 6.20 -9.87
CA GLU A 68 2.83 7.24 -9.70
C GLU A 68 4.23 6.78 -10.13
N ILE A 69 4.63 5.56 -9.75
CA ILE A 69 5.90 4.95 -10.17
C ILE A 69 5.98 4.82 -11.69
N LYS A 70 4.87 4.49 -12.37
CA LYS A 70 4.84 4.38 -13.85
C LYS A 70 4.96 5.72 -14.58
N LYS A 71 4.69 6.83 -13.90
CA LYS A 71 4.79 8.19 -14.48
C LYS A 71 6.17 8.82 -14.27
N ALA A 72 6.91 8.36 -13.27
CA ALA A 72 8.27 8.78 -12.96
C ALA A 72 9.28 8.14 -13.92
#